data_AF-A0A484MNU5-F1
#
_entry.id   AF-A0A484MNU5-F1
#
_cell.length_a   1.000
_cell.length_b   1.000
_cell.length_c   1.000
_cell.angle_alpha   90.00
_cell.angle_beta   90.00
_cell.angle_gamma   90.00
#
_symmetry.space_group_name_H-M   'P 1'
#
loop_
_entity.id
_entity.type
_entity.pdbx_description
1 polymer ?
#
loop_
_entity_poly.entity_id
_entity_poly.type
_entity_poly.pdbx_seq_one_letter_code
_entity_poly.pdbx_strand_id
1 'polypeptide(L)'
;MMSVGLDGYLKNTKAIMEASKKIEKGIQEIPELFVIGKPDMSIIAFGSEVVDIFEVNDILSSKGWHLNALQRPNSIHICVTLQHTSVAQDFVRDVKDAVQTVKKNPGPMTGGLAPLYGAAGRIPDRVMVKDLLIDYMDGQC
;
A
#
# COMPACT_ATOMS: atom_id res chain seq x y z
N MET A 1 -21.22 -7.95 -20.95
CA MET A 1 -21.96 -8.47 -19.78
C MET A 1 -22.30 -9.97 -19.90
N MET A 2 -22.27 -10.60 -21.09
CA MET A 2 -22.58 -12.03 -21.26
C MET A 2 -21.41 -13.02 -21.03
N SER A 3 -20.14 -12.59 -21.06
CA SER A 3 -19.00 -13.53 -20.99
C SER A 3 -18.69 -14.08 -19.60
N VAL A 4 -19.10 -13.37 -18.53
CA VAL A 4 -18.80 -13.74 -17.14
C VAL A 4 -20.03 -14.37 -16.47
N GLY A 5 -21.21 -13.79 -16.67
CA GLY A 5 -22.45 -14.23 -16.03
C GLY A 5 -22.43 -14.10 -14.50
N LEU A 6 -23.55 -14.41 -13.84
CA LEU A 6 -23.68 -14.35 -12.38
C LEU A 6 -22.65 -15.24 -11.69
N ASP A 7 -22.51 -16.49 -12.14
CA ASP A 7 -21.60 -17.47 -11.53
C ASP A 7 -20.14 -17.05 -11.63
N GLY A 8 -19.75 -16.44 -12.76
CA GLY A 8 -18.40 -15.90 -12.94
C GLY A 8 -18.13 -14.73 -11.99
N TYR A 9 -19.09 -13.83 -11.80
CA TYR A 9 -18.96 -12.74 -10.83
C TYR A 9 -18.87 -13.29 -9.39
N LEU A 10 -19.71 -14.27 -9.02
CA LEU A 10 -19.66 -14.90 -7.71
C LEU A 10 -18.31 -15.58 -7.45
N LYS A 11 -17.81 -16.35 -8.43
CA LYS A 11 -16.50 -17.02 -8.35
C LYS A 11 -15.37 -16.00 -8.19
N ASN A 12 -15.37 -14.95 -9.01
CA ASN A 12 -14.31 -13.93 -9.00
C ASN A 12 -14.31 -13.14 -7.69
N THR A 13 -15.50 -12.70 -7.24
CA THR A 13 -15.64 -12.01 -5.96
C THR A 13 -15.20 -12.91 -4.81
N LYS A 14 -15.58 -14.19 -4.79
CA LYS A 14 -15.12 -15.12 -3.76
C LYS A 14 -13.59 -15.21 -3.70
N ALA A 15 -12.93 -15.36 -4.83
CA ALA A 15 -11.47 -15.44 -4.90
C ALA A 15 -10.80 -14.13 -4.40
N ILE A 16 -11.31 -12.97 -4.81
CA ILE A 16 -10.81 -11.66 -4.34
C ILE A 16 -11.00 -11.52 -2.83
N MET A 17 -12.16 -11.91 -2.31
CA MET A 17 -12.48 -11.82 -0.88
C MET A 17 -11.62 -12.76 -0.02
N GLU A 18 -11.32 -13.95 -0.51
CA GLU A 18 -10.41 -14.89 0.16
C GLU A 18 -8.97 -14.35 0.20
N ALA A 19 -8.48 -13.80 -0.92
CA ALA A 19 -7.18 -13.15 -0.97
C ALA A 19 -7.11 -11.92 -0.07
N SER A 20 -8.15 -11.09 -0.06
CA SER A 20 -8.25 -9.91 0.80
C SER A 20 -8.14 -10.28 2.29
N LYS A 21 -8.95 -11.24 2.74
CA LYS A 21 -8.90 -11.73 4.14
C LYS A 21 -7.54 -12.33 4.50
N LYS A 22 -6.88 -13.00 3.55
CA LYS A 22 -5.55 -13.57 3.76
C LYS A 22 -4.50 -12.47 3.95
N ILE A 23 -4.55 -11.43 3.14
CA ILE A 23 -3.66 -10.27 3.27
C ILE A 23 -3.96 -9.53 4.57
N GLU A 24 -5.22 -9.21 4.86
CA GLU A 24 -5.63 -8.52 6.09
C GLU A 24 -5.09 -9.23 7.35
N LYS A 25 -5.31 -10.55 7.46
CA LYS A 25 -4.79 -11.35 8.57
C LYS A 25 -3.26 -11.35 8.62
N GLY A 26 -2.61 -11.53 7.48
CA GLY A 26 -1.16 -11.52 7.38
C GLY A 26 -0.54 -10.19 7.82
N ILE A 27 -1.20 -9.07 7.53
CA ILE A 27 -0.79 -7.75 8.01
C ILE A 27 -1.04 -7.59 9.52
N GLN A 28 -2.19 -8.05 10.03
CA GLN A 28 -2.51 -8.01 11.47
C GLN A 28 -1.56 -8.87 12.31
N GLU A 29 -0.95 -9.89 11.73
CA GLU A 29 0.07 -10.73 12.40
C GLU A 29 1.45 -10.08 12.48
N ILE A 30 1.67 -8.93 11.82
CA ILE A 30 2.94 -8.18 11.87
C ILE A 30 2.85 -7.14 12.99
N PRO A 31 3.60 -7.28 14.11
CA PRO A 31 3.42 -6.45 15.31
C PRO A 31 3.61 -4.94 15.11
N GLU A 32 4.43 -4.55 14.12
CA GLU A 32 4.70 -3.14 13.82
C GLU A 32 3.59 -2.48 13.00
N LEU A 33 2.67 -3.25 12.42
CA LEU A 33 1.64 -2.73 11.52
C LEU A 33 0.26 -2.76 12.16
N PHE A 34 -0.61 -1.85 11.72
CA PHE A 34 -2.02 -1.88 12.02
C PHE A 34 -2.83 -1.68 10.74
N VAL A 35 -3.98 -2.35 10.66
CA VAL A 35 -4.96 -2.12 9.59
C VAL A 35 -5.82 -0.92 9.97
N ILE A 36 -6.09 -0.04 8.99
CA ILE A 36 -6.94 1.13 9.20
C ILE A 36 -8.40 0.71 9.13
N GLY A 37 -9.10 0.86 10.25
CA GLY A 37 -10.51 0.48 10.36
C GLY A 37 -10.72 -1.03 10.26
N LYS A 38 -11.79 -1.44 9.60
CA LYS A 38 -12.16 -2.85 9.38
C LYS A 38 -12.57 -3.03 7.92
N PRO A 39 -11.67 -3.46 7.03
CA PRO A 39 -11.98 -3.57 5.61
C PRO A 39 -12.93 -4.75 5.36
N ASP A 40 -14.16 -4.46 4.92
CA ASP A 40 -15.16 -5.50 4.61
C ASP A 40 -14.98 -6.11 3.21
N MET A 41 -14.15 -5.51 2.35
CA MET A 41 -14.00 -5.86 0.93
C MET A 41 -12.53 -5.95 0.48
N SER A 42 -12.20 -5.49 -0.73
CA SER A 42 -10.92 -5.74 -1.40
C SER A 42 -9.84 -4.69 -1.16
N ILE A 43 -10.15 -3.59 -0.49
CA ILE A 43 -9.17 -2.52 -0.23
C ILE A 43 -8.72 -2.62 1.23
N ILE A 44 -7.41 -2.78 1.41
CA ILE A 44 -6.79 -2.91 2.74
C ILE A 44 -5.77 -1.79 2.86
N ALA A 45 -6.06 -0.83 3.74
CA ALA A 45 -5.14 0.22 4.13
C ALA A 45 -4.46 -0.15 5.44
N PHE A 46 -3.15 0.05 5.53
CA PHE A 46 -2.39 -0.24 6.73
C PHE A 46 -1.29 0.79 6.96
N GLY A 47 -0.95 0.99 8.22
CA GLY A 47 0.04 1.96 8.69
C GLY A 47 0.92 1.36 9.77
N SER A 48 1.82 2.19 10.31
CA SER A 48 2.67 1.83 11.44
C SER A 48 2.89 3.04 12.34
N GLU A 49 2.98 2.79 13.65
CA GLU A 49 3.45 3.76 14.64
C GLU A 49 4.93 3.53 15.02
N VAL A 50 5.55 2.45 14.53
CA VAL A 50 6.88 1.98 14.93
C VAL A 50 7.91 2.22 13.83
N VAL A 51 7.53 2.04 12.56
CA VAL A 51 8.38 2.24 11.38
C VAL A 51 7.78 3.26 10.42
N ASP A 52 8.59 3.91 9.58
CA ASP A 52 8.05 4.77 8.53
C ASP A 52 7.41 3.92 7.43
N ILE A 53 6.08 4.00 7.30
CA ILE A 53 5.32 3.22 6.33
C ILE A 53 5.70 3.54 4.88
N PHE A 54 6.22 4.73 4.60
CA PHE A 54 6.65 5.08 3.25
C PHE A 54 8.01 4.47 2.92
N GLU A 55 8.91 4.29 3.89
CA GLU A 55 10.15 3.53 3.68
C GLU A 55 9.85 2.05 3.41
N VAL A 56 8.84 1.49 4.11
CA VAL A 56 8.33 0.15 3.80
C VAL A 56 7.82 0.09 2.35
N ASN A 57 7.09 1.13 1.91
CA ASN A 57 6.59 1.23 0.54
C ASN A 57 7.70 1.30 -0.51
N ASP A 58 8.80 2.00 -0.24
CA ASP A 58 9.94 2.08 -1.15
C ASP A 58 10.62 0.71 -1.31
N ILE A 59 10.78 -0.05 -0.22
CA ILE A 59 11.30 -1.43 -0.30
C ILE A 59 10.38 -2.32 -1.12
N LEU A 60 9.07 -2.25 -0.87
CA LEU A 60 8.08 -2.98 -1.64
C LEU A 60 8.11 -2.60 -3.13
N SER A 61 8.28 -1.31 -3.43
CA SER A 61 8.43 -0.80 -4.80
C SER A 61 9.69 -1.35 -5.48
N SER A 62 10.81 -1.47 -4.77
CA SER A 62 12.03 -2.10 -5.30
C SER A 62 11.85 -3.59 -5.63
N LYS A 63 10.89 -4.25 -4.97
CA LYS A 63 10.47 -5.63 -5.26
C LYS A 63 9.38 -5.73 -6.34
N GLY A 64 8.95 -4.61 -6.92
CA GLY A 64 7.94 -4.54 -7.98
C GLY A 64 6.49 -4.37 -7.48
N TRP A 65 6.27 -4.15 -6.19
CA TRP A 65 4.95 -3.87 -5.64
C TRP A 65 4.63 -2.37 -5.73
N HIS A 66 3.56 -2.02 -6.42
CA HIS A 66 3.10 -0.63 -6.52
C HIS A 66 1.85 -0.43 -5.67
N LEU A 67 2.04 0.14 -4.48
CA LEU A 67 0.96 0.45 -3.55
C LEU A 67 0.63 1.94 -3.58
N ASN A 68 -0.60 2.28 -3.18
CA ASN A 68 -1.02 3.66 -3.09
C ASN A 68 -0.60 4.25 -1.74
N ALA A 69 0.22 5.29 -1.76
CA ALA A 69 0.54 6.08 -0.58
C ALA A 69 -0.66 6.96 -0.17
N LEU A 70 -0.98 6.93 1.11
CA LEU A 70 -2.08 7.63 1.74
C LEU A 70 -1.59 8.57 2.83
N GLN A 71 -2.43 9.54 3.20
CA GLN A 71 -2.15 10.52 4.23
C GLN A 71 -3.36 10.67 5.16
N ARG A 72 -3.12 11.06 6.42
CA ARG A 72 -4.13 11.25 7.49
C ARG A 72 -4.92 9.98 7.84
N PRO A 73 -4.28 8.97 8.47
CA PRO A 73 -2.88 8.91 8.90
C PRO A 73 -1.93 8.47 7.76
N ASN A 74 -0.62 8.62 7.98
CA ASN A 74 0.37 8.07 7.04
C ASN A 74 0.15 6.57 6.90
N SER A 75 -0.11 6.14 5.68
CA SER A 75 -0.47 4.75 5.40
C SER A 75 -0.24 4.41 3.94
N ILE A 76 -0.35 3.13 3.62
CA ILE A 76 -0.40 2.63 2.26
C ILE A 76 -1.58 1.69 2.11
N HIS A 77 -2.12 1.55 0.90
CA HIS A 77 -3.15 0.56 0.65
C HIS A 77 -2.88 -0.29 -0.59
N ILE A 78 -3.42 -1.51 -0.54
CA ILE A 78 -3.55 -2.40 -1.68
C ILE A 78 -5.03 -2.55 -2.05
N CYS A 79 -5.32 -2.46 -3.35
CA CYS A 79 -6.62 -2.83 -3.91
C CYS A 79 -6.50 -4.23 -4.52
N VAL A 80 -7.05 -5.22 -3.82
CA VAL A 80 -6.99 -6.62 -4.21
C VAL A 80 -7.90 -6.87 -5.42
N THR A 81 -7.31 -7.45 -6.44
CA THR A 81 -7.96 -7.85 -7.69
C THR A 81 -7.68 -9.32 -7.97
N LEU A 82 -8.25 -9.88 -9.04
CA LEU A 82 -8.00 -11.28 -9.42
C LEU A 82 -6.51 -11.62 -9.57
N GLN A 83 -5.69 -10.68 -10.04
CA GLN A 83 -4.24 -10.88 -10.22
C GLN A 83 -3.52 -11.16 -8.90
N HIS A 84 -4.07 -10.71 -7.78
CA HIS A 84 -3.46 -10.86 -6.46
C HIS A 84 -3.77 -12.21 -5.82
N THR A 85 -4.74 -12.97 -6.36
CA THR A 85 -5.22 -14.21 -5.73
C THR A 85 -4.15 -15.30 -5.66
N SER A 86 -3.23 -15.34 -6.62
CA SER A 86 -2.11 -16.28 -6.64
C SER A 86 -0.90 -15.82 -5.82
N VAL A 87 -0.77 -14.51 -5.55
CA VAL A 87 0.44 -13.91 -4.93
C VAL A 87 0.19 -13.32 -3.54
N ALA A 88 -1.01 -13.50 -2.97
CA ALA A 88 -1.37 -12.95 -1.66
C ALA A 88 -0.41 -13.37 -0.53
N GLN A 89 0.13 -14.60 -0.57
CA GLN A 89 1.11 -15.05 0.43
C GLN A 89 2.48 -14.40 0.24
N ASP A 90 2.93 -14.27 -1.01
CA ASP A 90 4.19 -13.63 -1.34
C ASP A 90 4.16 -12.15 -0.96
N PHE A 91 3.03 -11.48 -1.18
CA PHE A 91 2.82 -10.10 -0.73
C PHE A 91 3.00 -9.97 0.79
N VAL A 92 2.33 -10.79 1.59
CA VAL A 92 2.45 -10.75 3.06
C VAL A 92 3.89 -11.03 3.51
N ARG A 93 4.58 -11.98 2.87
CA ARG A 93 5.99 -12.26 3.14
C ARG A 93 6.85 -11.03 2.87
N ASP A 94 6.67 -10.41 1.70
CA ASP A 94 7.46 -9.26 1.29
C ASP A 94 7.22 -8.03 2.17
N VAL A 95 5.98 -7.82 2.63
CA VAL A 95 5.66 -6.77 3.61
C VAL A 95 6.38 -7.03 4.93
N LYS A 96 6.34 -8.26 5.44
CA LYS A 96 7.04 -8.63 6.66
C LYS A 96 8.54 -8.39 6.55
N ASP A 97 9.16 -8.80 5.44
CA ASP A 97 10.59 -8.59 5.19
C ASP A 97 10.94 -7.10 5.07
N ALA A 98 10.09 -6.32 4.41
CA ALA A 98 10.26 -4.87 4.28
C ALA A 98 10.23 -4.18 5.66
N VAL A 99 9.24 -4.51 6.50
CA VAL A 99 9.14 -4.00 7.88
C VAL A 99 10.40 -4.35 8.68
N GLN A 100 10.87 -5.60 8.61
CA GLN A 100 12.10 -6.00 9.33
C GLN A 100 13.35 -5.27 8.81
N THR A 101 13.39 -4.94 7.53
CA THR A 101 14.51 -4.19 6.94
C THR A 101 14.52 -2.75 7.45
N VAL A 102 13.39 -2.05 7.40
CA VAL A 102 13.25 -0.68 7.94
C VAL A 102 13.55 -0.64 9.44
N LYS A 103 13.06 -1.64 10.19
CA LYS A 103 13.30 -1.72 11.63
C LYS A 103 14.79 -1.88 11.99
N LYS A 104 15.56 -2.62 11.18
CA LYS A 104 17.00 -2.82 11.41
C LYS A 104 17.84 -1.61 11.00
N ASN A 105 17.45 -0.94 9.93
CA ASN A 105 18.14 0.21 9.37
C ASN A 105 17.15 1.35 9.14
N PRO A 106 16.78 2.10 10.19
CA PRO A 106 15.86 3.22 10.05
C PRO A 106 16.53 4.35 9.27
N GLY A 107 15.86 4.85 8.23
CA GLY A 107 16.35 5.97 7.43
C GLY A 107 16.06 5.80 5.94
N PRO A 108 16.03 6.94 5.19
CA PRO A 108 15.54 6.95 3.83
C PRO A 108 16.45 6.13 2.91
N MET A 109 15.82 5.25 2.12
CA MET A 109 16.49 4.55 1.04
C MET A 109 16.89 5.54 -0.06
N THR A 110 18.11 5.40 -0.59
CA THR A 110 18.59 6.23 -1.70
C THR A 110 17.70 6.04 -2.93
N GLY A 111 17.02 7.10 -3.38
CA GLY A 111 16.18 7.09 -4.59
C GLY A 111 14.72 6.68 -4.38
N GLY A 112 14.29 6.50 -3.12
CA GLY A 112 12.89 6.23 -2.77
C GLY A 112 12.00 7.48 -2.76
N LEU A 113 10.67 7.29 -2.79
CA LEU A 113 9.68 8.37 -2.71
C LEU A 113 9.21 8.63 -1.27
N ALA A 114 9.69 7.88 -0.28
CA ALA A 114 9.34 8.09 1.12
C ALA A 114 9.57 9.52 1.62
N PRO A 115 10.70 10.19 1.30
CA PRO A 115 10.90 11.58 1.69
C PRO A 115 9.86 12.51 1.09
N LEU A 116 9.43 12.27 -0.17
CA LEU A 116 8.43 13.08 -0.86
C LEU A 116 7.05 12.93 -0.19
N TYR A 117 6.59 11.69 0.01
CA TYR A 117 5.28 11.44 0.63
C TYR A 117 5.25 11.84 2.11
N GLY A 118 6.34 11.58 2.84
CA GLY A 118 6.52 12.01 4.22
C GLY A 118 6.52 13.53 4.37
N ALA A 119 7.18 14.25 3.48
CA ALA A 119 7.17 15.72 3.45
C ALA A 119 5.78 16.26 3.06
N ALA A 120 5.16 15.75 1.99
CA ALA A 120 3.86 16.19 1.51
C ALA A 120 2.75 16.05 2.56
N GLY A 121 2.80 15.01 3.41
CA GLY A 121 1.88 14.85 4.53
C GLY A 121 2.06 15.89 5.64
N ARG A 122 3.26 16.48 5.78
CA ARG A 122 3.65 17.44 6.83
C ARG A 122 3.58 18.90 6.39
N ILE A 123 3.57 19.20 5.09
CA ILE A 123 3.49 20.58 4.58
C ILE A 123 2.13 21.20 5.00
N PRO A 124 2.13 22.25 5.86
CA PRO A 124 0.89 22.92 6.26
C PRO A 124 0.34 23.78 5.11
N ASP A 125 1.23 24.34 4.29
CA ASP A 125 0.90 25.24 3.20
C ASP A 125 0.40 24.48 1.97
N ARG A 126 -0.91 24.56 1.74
CA ARG A 126 -1.56 23.91 0.60
C ARG A 126 -1.26 24.60 -0.74
N VAL A 127 -0.75 25.83 -0.73
CA VAL A 127 -0.32 26.53 -1.95
C VAL A 127 0.94 25.86 -2.50
N MET A 128 1.93 25.58 -1.64
CA MET A 128 3.15 24.89 -2.04
C MET A 128 2.87 23.49 -2.63
N VAL A 129 1.90 22.75 -2.06
CA VAL A 129 1.48 21.44 -2.61
C VAL A 129 0.84 21.60 -3.99
N LYS A 130 0.05 22.66 -4.21
CA LYS A 130 -0.56 22.95 -5.51
C LYS A 130 0.50 23.25 -6.56
N ASP A 131 1.47 24.10 -6.24
CA ASP A 131 2.52 24.49 -7.20
C ASP A 131 3.37 23.27 -7.61
N LEU A 132 3.75 22.42 -6.63
CA LEU A 132 4.42 21.15 -6.91
C LEU A 132 3.63 20.23 -7.86
N LEU A 133 2.30 20.18 -7.72
CA LEU A 133 1.44 19.38 -8.60
C LEU A 133 1.36 19.96 -10.01
N ILE A 134 1.34 21.29 -10.15
CA ILE A 134 1.37 21.97 -11.45
C ILE A 134 2.70 21.64 -12.15
N ASP A 135 3.82 21.82 -11.46
CA ASP A 135 5.16 21.53 -12.01
C ASP A 135 5.27 20.05 -12.44
N TYR A 136 4.72 19.13 -11.65
CA TYR A 136 4.67 17.71 -12.01
C TYR A 136 3.86 17.47 -13.29
N MET A 137 2.69 18.10 -13.44
CA MET A 137 1.85 17.95 -14.64
C MET A 137 2.51 18.54 -15.88
N ASP A 138 3.14 19.71 -15.74
CA ASP A 138 3.82 20.39 -16.85
C ASP A 138 5.05 19.59 -17.33
N GLY A 139 5.77 18.92 -16.41
CA GLY A 139 6.89 18.04 -16.74
C GLY A 139 6.54 16.70 -17.40
N GLN A 140 5.25 16.39 -17.59
CA GLN A 140 4.78 15.20 -18.32
C GLN A 140 4.39 15.49 -19.78
N CYS A 141 4.52 16.75 -20.23
CA CYS A 141 4.40 17.14 -21.64
C CYS A 141 5.75 17.02 -22.36
#